data_AF-A0A3M6UT57-F1
#
_entry.id   AF-A0A3M6UT57-F1
#
_cell.length_a   1.000
_cell.length_b   1.000
_cell.length_c   1.000
_cell.angle_alpha   90.00
_cell.angle_beta   90.00
_cell.angle_gamma   90.00
#
_symmetry.space_group_name_H-M   'P 1'
#
loop_
_entity.id
_entity.type
_entity.pdbx_description
1 polymer ?
#
loop_
_entity_poly.entity_id
_entity_poly.type
_entity_poly.pdbx_seq_one_letter_code
_entity_poly.pdbx_strand_id
1 'polypeptide(L)'
;AVFDLLSEKPEQEQVLLSLLINKIGDPDRKIASKAVYLSRSLVTKHPNMKLVVTKEIEKLLYRPNIAIKAQYFSVCFLNQLILTKQDGELATRLISIYFSFFRAFLTKGELEAKMLSALLTGVNRAFPYAKEEDEQYNEQINTLFRTVHIGTFNTSVQALMLLYQVMESRQSVSDRFYSALYAKLLDPNLKTSGKQAVFLNILYKSVKSDPSLHRVKAFVKRIVQVCSFQQPSFVCGALFMIS
;
A
#
# COMPACT_ATOMS: atom_id res chain seq x y z
N ALA A 1 -0.86 -10.28 32.89
CA ALA A 1 -2.07 -9.72 33.53
C ALA A 1 -3.18 -9.44 32.51
N VAL A 2 -3.18 -8.31 31.77
CA VAL A 2 -4.28 -7.98 30.82
C VAL A 2 -4.45 -9.02 29.69
N PHE A 3 -3.34 -9.51 29.13
CA PHE A 3 -3.34 -10.56 28.09
C PHE A 3 -3.88 -11.91 28.61
N ASP A 4 -3.49 -12.29 29.83
CA ASP A 4 -3.91 -13.56 30.44
C ASP A 4 -5.39 -13.52 30.81
N LEU A 5 -5.88 -12.39 31.35
CA LEU A 5 -7.31 -12.14 31.61
C LEU A 5 -8.16 -12.17 30.33
N LEU A 6 -7.70 -11.53 29.24
CA LEU A 6 -8.33 -11.59 27.92
C LEU A 6 -8.42 -13.01 27.35
N SER A 7 -7.42 -13.85 27.64
CA SER A 7 -7.31 -15.18 27.07
C SER A 7 -8.10 -16.24 27.86
N GLU A 8 -8.54 -15.93 29.09
CA GLU A 8 -9.12 -16.90 30.03
C GLU A 8 -10.53 -16.52 30.52
N LYS A 9 -10.94 -15.24 30.47
CA LYS A 9 -12.27 -14.81 30.91
C LYS A 9 -12.97 -13.91 29.87
N PRO A 10 -14.21 -14.24 29.44
CA PRO A 10 -14.98 -13.42 28.49
C PRO A 10 -15.54 -12.12 29.08
N GLU A 11 -15.48 -11.96 30.41
CA GLU A 11 -15.96 -10.74 31.09
C GLU A 11 -14.99 -9.57 30.83
N GLN A 12 -15.50 -8.47 30.25
CA GLN A 12 -14.76 -7.24 29.92
C GLN A 12 -13.72 -7.34 28.79
N GLU A 13 -13.79 -8.37 27.94
CA GLU A 13 -12.88 -8.60 26.82
C GLU A 13 -12.66 -7.35 25.95
N GLN A 14 -13.75 -6.62 25.66
CA GLN A 14 -13.68 -5.42 24.83
C GLN A 14 -12.90 -4.25 25.47
N VAL A 15 -13.02 -4.07 26.80
CA VAL A 15 -12.31 -3.01 27.55
C VAL A 15 -10.82 -3.34 27.62
N LEU A 16 -10.50 -4.60 27.94
CA LEU A 16 -9.12 -5.06 28.02
C LEU A 16 -8.43 -5.00 26.65
N LEU A 17 -9.15 -5.36 25.58
CA LEU A 17 -8.64 -5.25 24.22
C LEU A 17 -8.34 -3.79 23.87
N SER A 18 -9.26 -2.86 24.19
CA SER A 18 -9.04 -1.43 23.93
C SER A 18 -7.80 -0.92 24.67
N LEU A 19 -7.62 -1.30 25.95
CA LEU A 19 -6.42 -0.94 26.72
C LEU A 19 -5.13 -1.48 26.08
N LEU A 20 -5.13 -2.73 25.63
CA LEU A 20 -3.98 -3.33 24.95
C LEU A 20 -3.66 -2.60 23.64
N ILE A 21 -4.67 -2.34 22.80
CA ILE A 21 -4.48 -1.66 21.51
C ILE A 21 -4.02 -0.21 21.72
N ASN A 22 -4.56 0.51 22.71
CA ASN A 22 -4.11 1.86 23.05
C ASN A 22 -2.61 1.90 23.38
N LYS A 23 -2.04 0.83 23.96
CA LYS A 23 -0.60 0.74 24.25
C LYS A 23 0.29 0.59 23.02
N ILE A 24 -0.25 0.33 21.82
CA ILE A 24 0.51 0.43 20.57
C ILE A 24 0.95 1.88 20.30
N GLY A 25 0.17 2.86 20.80
CA GLY A 25 0.49 4.29 20.71
C GLY A 25 1.43 4.83 21.79
N ASP A 26 1.94 3.97 22.68
CA ASP A 26 2.79 4.41 23.80
C ASP A 26 4.12 5.01 23.30
N PRO A 27 4.58 6.15 23.86
CA PRO A 27 5.84 6.77 23.46
C PRO A 27 7.05 5.83 23.67
N ASP A 28 7.02 4.99 24.72
CA ASP A 28 8.06 3.99 24.94
C ASP A 28 7.96 2.88 23.89
N ARG A 29 9.03 2.76 23.09
CA ARG A 29 9.18 1.74 22.05
C ARG A 29 9.03 0.32 22.61
N LYS A 30 9.53 0.04 23.82
CA LYS A 30 9.47 -1.31 24.42
C LYS A 30 8.02 -1.68 24.73
N ILE A 31 7.25 -0.72 25.27
CA ILE A 31 5.84 -0.90 25.59
C ILE A 31 5.03 -1.10 24.31
N ALA A 32 5.18 -0.22 23.32
CA ALA A 32 4.49 -0.33 22.04
C ALA A 32 4.79 -1.64 21.31
N SER A 33 6.06 -2.05 21.26
CA SER A 33 6.46 -3.32 20.65
C SER A 33 5.91 -4.53 21.40
N LYS A 34 5.84 -4.47 22.74
CA LYS A 34 5.26 -5.54 23.54
C LYS A 34 3.75 -5.63 23.36
N ALA A 35 3.06 -4.48 23.24
CA ALA A 35 1.63 -4.44 22.93
C ALA A 35 1.34 -5.11 21.59
N VAL A 36 2.08 -4.77 20.53
CA VAL A 36 1.98 -5.42 19.20
C VAL A 36 2.21 -6.93 19.30
N TYR A 37 3.22 -7.36 20.06
CA TYR A 37 3.51 -8.78 20.28
C TYR A 37 2.33 -9.51 20.97
N LEU A 38 1.79 -8.93 22.03
CA LEU A 38 0.67 -9.52 22.76
C LEU A 38 -0.61 -9.57 21.90
N SER A 39 -0.88 -8.51 21.13
CA SER A 39 -1.99 -8.51 20.17
C SER A 39 -1.83 -9.61 19.12
N ARG A 40 -0.60 -9.87 18.68
CA ARG A 40 -0.32 -10.96 17.73
C ARG A 40 -0.56 -12.32 18.37
N SER A 41 -0.05 -12.53 19.58
CA SER A 41 -0.27 -13.77 20.33
C SER A 41 -1.77 -14.03 20.56
N LEU A 42 -2.55 -12.97 20.83
CA LEU A 42 -4.00 -13.06 21.03
C LEU A 42 -4.70 -13.58 19.77
N VAL A 43 -4.44 -12.95 18.63
CA VAL A 43 -5.05 -13.35 17.34
C VAL A 43 -4.56 -14.73 16.89
N THR A 44 -3.34 -15.12 17.25
CA THR A 44 -2.82 -16.46 16.96
C THR A 44 -3.54 -17.53 17.79
N LYS A 45 -3.82 -17.26 19.07
CA LYS A 45 -4.56 -18.16 19.95
C LYS A 45 -6.06 -18.20 19.65
N HIS A 46 -6.63 -17.07 19.24
CA HIS A 46 -8.06 -16.90 18.95
C HIS A 46 -8.30 -16.29 17.55
N PRO A 47 -8.27 -17.10 16.47
CA PRO A 47 -8.44 -16.62 15.11
C PRO A 47 -9.76 -15.87 14.85
N ASN A 48 -10.83 -16.20 15.58
CA ASN A 48 -12.12 -15.53 15.45
C ASN A 48 -12.08 -14.05 15.91
N MET A 49 -11.05 -13.65 16.66
CA MET A 49 -10.88 -12.26 17.11
C MET A 49 -10.24 -11.34 16.06
N LYS A 50 -9.71 -11.85 14.93
CA LYS A 50 -8.99 -11.04 13.93
C LYS A 50 -9.76 -9.77 13.54
N LEU A 51 -11.06 -9.91 13.25
CA LEU A 51 -11.91 -8.81 12.82
C LEU A 51 -12.14 -7.78 13.94
N VAL A 52 -12.36 -8.25 15.17
CA VAL A 52 -12.57 -7.39 16.34
C VAL A 52 -11.32 -6.57 16.65
N VAL A 53 -10.15 -7.23 16.66
CA VAL A 53 -8.86 -6.57 16.87
C VAL A 53 -8.57 -5.56 15.76
N THR A 54 -8.86 -5.89 14.50
CA THR A 54 -8.67 -4.99 13.36
C THR A 54 -9.55 -3.75 13.49
N LYS A 55 -10.83 -3.90 13.88
CA LYS A 55 -11.74 -2.78 14.14
C LYS A 55 -11.23 -1.86 15.27
N GLU A 56 -10.64 -2.42 16.32
CA GLU A 56 -10.10 -1.61 17.42
C GLU A 56 -8.81 -0.87 17.02
N ILE A 57 -7.95 -1.49 16.22
CA ILE A 57 -6.77 -0.82 15.63
C ILE A 57 -7.18 0.27 14.66
N GLU A 58 -8.22 0.04 13.86
CA GLU A 58 -8.78 1.04 12.97
C GLU A 58 -9.24 2.28 13.74
N LYS A 59 -9.95 2.10 14.87
CA LYS A 59 -10.33 3.22 15.75
C LYS A 59 -9.11 3.98 16.26
N LEU A 60 -8.04 3.28 16.66
CA LEU A 60 -6.78 3.92 17.10
C LEU A 60 -6.17 4.76 15.97
N LEU A 61 -6.11 4.19 14.76
CA LEU A 61 -5.53 4.80 13.57
C LEU A 61 -6.23 6.08 13.13
N TYR A 62 -7.57 6.15 13.23
CA TYR A 62 -8.34 7.33 12.86
C TYR A 62 -8.43 8.41 13.95
N ARG A 63 -7.76 8.24 15.10
CA ARG A 63 -7.71 9.29 16.12
C ARG A 63 -6.92 10.51 15.62
N PRO A 64 -7.37 11.73 15.95
CA PRO A 64 -6.59 12.92 15.66
C PRO A 64 -5.25 12.84 16.41
N ASN A 65 -4.17 13.29 15.76
CA ASN A 65 -2.83 13.43 16.33
C ASN A 65 -2.17 12.12 16.82
N ILE A 66 -2.50 10.97 16.22
CA ILE A 66 -1.71 9.77 16.47
C ILE A 66 -0.31 9.89 15.85
N ALA A 67 0.71 9.49 16.60
CA ALA A 67 2.10 9.55 16.15
C ALA A 67 2.33 8.64 14.92
N ILE A 68 3.14 9.11 13.96
CA ILE A 68 3.52 8.35 12.74
C ILE A 68 4.11 6.98 13.10
N LYS A 69 4.89 6.90 14.18
CA LYS A 69 5.46 5.64 14.70
C LYS A 69 4.38 4.65 15.14
N ALA A 70 3.32 5.12 15.79
CA ALA A 70 2.20 4.29 16.18
C ALA A 70 1.41 3.82 14.96
N GLN A 71 1.17 4.71 13.98
CA GLN A 71 0.59 4.34 12.69
C GLN A 71 1.41 3.24 12.00
N TYR A 72 2.73 3.39 11.97
CA TYR A 72 3.63 2.39 11.38
C TYR A 72 3.56 1.04 12.09
N PHE A 73 3.55 1.01 13.43
CA PHE A 73 3.41 -0.23 14.18
C PHE A 73 2.06 -0.90 13.99
N SER A 74 0.97 -0.12 13.92
CA SER A 74 -0.36 -0.61 13.60
C SER A 74 -0.39 -1.24 12.20
N VAL A 75 0.14 -0.57 11.16
CA VAL A 75 0.22 -1.13 9.80
C VAL A 75 1.06 -2.41 9.78
N CYS A 76 2.22 -2.44 10.47
CA CYS A 76 3.03 -3.65 10.59
C CYS A 76 2.29 -4.80 11.26
N PHE A 77 1.50 -4.53 12.30
CA PHE A 77 0.65 -5.54 12.93
C PHE A 77 -0.40 -6.07 11.96
N LEU A 78 -1.13 -5.18 11.26
CA LEU A 78 -2.16 -5.58 10.30
C LEU A 78 -1.58 -6.46 9.18
N ASN A 79 -0.37 -6.16 8.71
CA ASN A 79 0.34 -6.97 7.72
C ASN A 79 0.72 -8.38 8.21
N GLN A 80 0.78 -8.60 9.52
CA GLN A 80 1.13 -9.90 10.13
C GLN A 80 -0.09 -10.80 10.33
N LEU A 81 -1.31 -10.30 10.10
CA LEU A 81 -2.52 -11.10 10.16
C LEU A 81 -2.49 -12.15 9.06
N ILE A 82 -2.65 -13.43 9.45
CA ILE A 82 -2.73 -14.54 8.51
C ILE A 82 -4.17 -14.60 8.00
N LEU A 83 -4.35 -14.41 6.69
CA LEU A 83 -5.65 -14.44 6.02
C LEU A 83 -5.92 -15.83 5.42
N THR A 84 -7.18 -16.24 5.47
CA THR A 84 -7.72 -17.46 4.89
C THR A 84 -8.85 -17.12 3.92
N LYS A 85 -9.32 -18.09 3.13
CA LYS A 85 -10.44 -17.86 2.17
C LYS A 85 -11.74 -17.39 2.83
N GLN A 86 -11.91 -17.62 4.14
CA GLN A 86 -13.07 -17.18 4.91
C GLN A 86 -12.95 -15.71 5.37
N ASP A 87 -11.75 -15.14 5.34
CA ASP A 87 -11.45 -13.79 5.86
C ASP A 87 -11.76 -12.67 4.84
N GLY A 88 -12.74 -12.85 3.95
CA GLY A 88 -12.98 -11.91 2.84
C GLY A 88 -13.46 -10.53 3.29
N GLU A 89 -14.30 -10.46 4.33
CA GLU A 89 -14.69 -9.19 4.96
C GLU A 89 -13.49 -8.48 5.57
N LEU A 90 -12.65 -9.23 6.30
CA LEU A 90 -11.44 -8.71 6.93
C LEU A 90 -10.47 -8.17 5.88
N ALA A 91 -10.22 -8.92 4.80
CA ALA A 91 -9.34 -8.52 3.71
C ALA A 91 -9.80 -7.21 3.05
N THR A 92 -11.10 -7.09 2.77
CA THR A 92 -11.71 -5.88 2.21
C THR A 92 -11.49 -4.68 3.13
N ARG A 93 -11.69 -4.87 4.44
CA ARG A 93 -11.47 -3.81 5.43
C ARG A 93 -10.00 -3.39 5.55
N LEU A 94 -9.08 -4.36 5.50
CA LEU A 94 -7.65 -4.09 5.47
C LEU A 94 -7.24 -3.25 4.26
N ILE A 95 -7.73 -3.60 3.07
CA ILE A 95 -7.51 -2.81 1.84
C ILE A 95 -7.99 -1.38 2.04
N SER A 96 -9.20 -1.19 2.58
CA SER A 96 -9.75 0.14 2.83
C SER A 96 -8.88 0.97 3.78
N ILE A 97 -8.39 0.37 4.87
CA ILE A 97 -7.45 1.02 5.79
C ILE A 97 -6.15 1.41 5.05
N TYR A 98 -5.54 0.48 4.31
CA TYR A 98 -4.26 0.75 3.63
C TYR A 98 -4.38 1.85 2.57
N PHE A 99 -5.46 1.84 1.77
CA PHE A 99 -5.70 2.88 0.76
C PHE A 99 -6.01 4.25 1.38
N SER A 100 -6.78 4.27 2.48
CA SER A 100 -7.05 5.50 3.23
C SER A 100 -5.76 6.14 3.75
N PHE A 101 -4.88 5.35 4.38
CA PHE A 101 -3.59 5.83 4.87
C PHE A 101 -2.64 6.21 3.74
N PHE A 102 -2.57 5.40 2.67
CA PHE A 102 -1.78 5.73 1.49
C PHE A 102 -2.18 7.11 0.95
N ARG A 103 -3.48 7.35 0.76
CA ARG A 103 -4.00 8.65 0.31
C ARG A 103 -3.63 9.78 1.28
N ALA A 104 -3.84 9.58 2.58
CA ALA A 104 -3.56 10.61 3.59
C ALA A 104 -2.08 11.03 3.62
N PHE A 105 -1.16 10.08 3.50
CA PHE A 105 0.28 10.38 3.43
C PHE A 105 0.68 10.96 2.08
N LEU A 106 0.04 10.51 0.99
CA LEU A 106 0.29 10.99 -0.35
C LEU A 106 -0.10 12.48 -0.48
N THR A 107 -1.23 12.90 0.07
CA THR A 107 -1.66 14.31 0.05
C THR A 107 -0.83 15.19 0.97
N LYS A 108 -0.34 14.68 2.10
CA LYS A 108 0.55 15.41 3.00
C LYS A 108 2.00 15.50 2.50
N GLY A 109 2.39 14.67 1.53
CA GLY A 109 3.80 14.53 1.12
C GLY A 109 4.68 13.84 2.16
N GLU A 110 4.09 13.25 3.19
CA GLU A 110 4.77 12.60 4.33
C GLU A 110 4.98 11.09 4.10
N LEU A 111 4.84 10.61 2.86
CA LEU A 111 4.94 9.19 2.56
C LEU A 111 6.41 8.71 2.51
N GLU A 112 6.94 8.39 3.69
CA GLU A 112 8.26 7.79 3.85
C GLU A 112 8.37 6.41 3.19
N ALA A 113 9.58 6.06 2.72
CA ALA A 113 9.83 4.80 2.02
C ALA A 113 9.45 3.56 2.86
N LYS A 114 9.65 3.62 4.18
CA LYS A 114 9.33 2.53 5.10
C LYS A 114 7.83 2.32 5.24
N MET A 115 7.07 3.41 5.41
CA MET A 115 5.61 3.37 5.47
C MET A 115 5.02 2.91 4.12
N LEU A 116 5.54 3.44 3.01
CA LEU A 116 5.16 3.02 1.67
C LEU A 116 5.34 1.51 1.51
N SER A 117 6.51 0.97 1.83
CA SER A 117 6.76 -0.48 1.75
C SER A 117 5.75 -1.27 2.59
N ALA A 118 5.44 -0.81 3.80
CA ALA A 118 4.48 -1.49 4.66
C ALA A 118 3.06 -1.48 4.07
N LEU A 119 2.59 -0.34 3.55
CA LEU A 119 1.27 -0.25 2.92
C LEU A 119 1.18 -1.13 1.67
N LEU A 120 2.18 -1.08 0.80
CA LEU A 120 2.25 -1.92 -0.41
C LEU A 120 2.24 -3.41 -0.08
N THR A 121 3.00 -3.84 0.94
CA THR A 121 2.97 -5.24 1.42
C THR A 121 1.60 -5.63 1.95
N GLY A 122 0.95 -4.75 2.73
CA GLY A 122 -0.37 -5.02 3.29
C GLY A 122 -1.43 -5.21 2.21
N VAL A 123 -1.43 -4.32 1.23
CA VAL A 123 -2.34 -4.36 0.09
C VAL A 123 -2.15 -5.67 -0.70
N ASN A 124 -0.92 -6.01 -1.08
CA ASN A 124 -0.63 -7.26 -1.81
C ASN A 124 -1.05 -8.52 -1.04
N ARG A 125 -0.95 -8.52 0.29
CA ARG A 125 -1.35 -9.66 1.12
C ARG A 125 -2.86 -9.79 1.24
N ALA A 126 -3.58 -8.67 1.32
CA ALA A 126 -5.02 -8.67 1.48
C ALA A 126 -5.75 -8.95 0.16
N PHE A 127 -5.17 -8.56 -0.97
CA PHE A 127 -5.82 -8.65 -2.28
C PHE A 127 -6.39 -10.03 -2.66
N PRO A 128 -5.65 -11.14 -2.52
CA PRO A 128 -6.15 -12.46 -2.92
C PRO A 128 -7.37 -12.97 -2.12
N TYR A 129 -7.69 -12.31 -1.01
CA TYR A 129 -8.77 -12.71 -0.11
C TYR A 129 -9.96 -11.75 -0.16
N ALA A 130 -9.81 -10.55 -0.74
CA ALA A 130 -10.91 -9.59 -0.85
C ALA A 130 -11.90 -10.01 -1.95
N LYS A 131 -13.18 -9.70 -1.77
CA LYS A 131 -14.21 -10.02 -2.75
C LYS A 131 -14.09 -9.09 -3.96
N GLU A 132 -14.23 -9.63 -5.17
CA GLU A 132 -13.87 -8.94 -6.42
C GLU A 132 -14.81 -7.78 -6.80
N GLU A 133 -16.05 -7.79 -6.31
CA GLU A 133 -17.16 -6.94 -6.78
C GLU A 133 -17.44 -5.70 -5.90
N ASP A 134 -16.53 -5.34 -4.99
CA ASP A 134 -16.80 -4.26 -4.06
C ASP A 134 -16.77 -2.87 -4.74
N GLU A 135 -17.89 -2.15 -4.77
CA GLU A 135 -17.98 -0.78 -5.31
C GLU A 135 -16.95 0.14 -4.65
N GLN A 136 -16.70 -0.06 -3.35
CA GLN A 136 -15.73 0.70 -2.57
C GLN A 136 -14.31 0.55 -3.12
N TYR A 137 -13.97 -0.64 -3.64
CA TYR A 137 -12.67 -0.88 -4.26
C TYR A 137 -12.52 -0.08 -5.57
N ASN A 138 -13.55 -0.10 -6.43
CA ASN A 138 -13.51 0.65 -7.69
C ASN A 138 -13.35 2.15 -7.45
N GLU A 139 -14.00 2.69 -6.41
CA GLU A 139 -13.84 4.09 -6.00
C GLU A 139 -12.40 4.41 -5.57
N GLN A 140 -11.76 3.52 -4.81
CA GLN A 140 -10.37 3.68 -4.37
C GLN A 140 -9.40 3.70 -5.56
N ILE A 141 -9.57 2.78 -6.52
CA ILE A 141 -8.77 2.74 -7.75
C ILE A 141 -9.00 3.98 -8.60
N ASN A 142 -10.24 4.42 -8.76
CA ASN A 142 -10.58 5.66 -9.46
C ASN A 142 -9.87 6.87 -8.85
N THR A 143 -9.78 6.92 -7.53
CA THR A 143 -9.09 8.00 -6.81
C THR A 143 -7.57 7.96 -7.04
N LEU A 144 -6.97 6.78 -7.08
CA LEU A 144 -5.55 6.64 -7.44
C LEU A 144 -5.29 7.15 -8.86
N PHE A 145 -6.11 6.77 -9.83
CA PHE A 145 -6.00 7.28 -11.20
C PHE A 145 -6.11 8.81 -11.25
N ARG A 146 -7.09 9.40 -10.55
CA ARG A 146 -7.18 10.87 -10.44
C ARG A 146 -5.90 11.48 -9.87
N THR A 147 -5.30 10.83 -8.88
CA THR A 147 -4.05 11.31 -8.27
C THR A 147 -2.87 11.22 -9.25
N VAL A 148 -2.79 10.18 -10.08
CA VAL A 148 -1.78 10.10 -11.14
C VAL A 148 -1.93 11.24 -12.14
N HIS A 149 -3.16 11.63 -12.49
CA HIS A 149 -3.35 12.70 -13.48
C HIS A 149 -3.11 14.10 -12.92
N ILE A 150 -3.56 14.37 -11.69
CA ILE A 150 -3.57 15.73 -11.10
C ILE A 150 -2.32 15.98 -10.24
N GLY A 151 -1.75 14.94 -9.65
CA GLY A 151 -0.63 15.06 -8.72
C GLY A 151 0.71 15.38 -9.39
N THR A 152 1.67 15.77 -8.57
CA THR A 152 3.09 15.91 -8.96
C THR A 152 3.63 14.60 -9.55
N PHE A 153 4.75 14.67 -10.27
CA PHE A 153 5.40 13.47 -10.78
C PHE A 153 5.72 12.45 -9.68
N ASN A 154 6.23 12.89 -8.53
CA ASN A 154 6.58 11.99 -7.42
C ASN A 154 5.36 11.27 -6.84
N THR A 155 4.27 12.00 -6.58
CA THR A 155 3.01 11.41 -6.10
C THR A 155 2.39 10.49 -7.16
N SER A 156 2.52 10.85 -8.44
CA SER A 156 2.08 10.04 -9.55
C SER A 156 2.83 8.71 -9.64
N VAL A 157 4.15 8.73 -9.48
CA VAL A 157 4.98 7.52 -9.47
C VAL A 157 4.56 6.60 -8.32
N GLN A 158 4.35 7.13 -7.12
CA GLN A 158 3.89 6.33 -5.97
C GLN A 158 2.50 5.73 -6.20
N ALA A 159 1.55 6.51 -6.74
CA ALA A 159 0.23 6.00 -7.08
C ALA A 159 0.30 4.94 -8.20
N LEU A 160 1.16 5.12 -9.21
CA LEU A 160 1.43 4.13 -10.25
C LEU A 160 2.03 2.85 -9.69
N MET A 161 2.90 2.91 -8.67
CA MET A 161 3.42 1.69 -8.02
C MET A 161 2.28 0.86 -7.41
N LEU A 162 1.36 1.51 -6.70
CA LEU A 162 0.23 0.85 -6.08
C LEU A 162 -0.72 0.28 -7.14
N LEU A 163 -1.03 1.06 -8.18
CA LEU A 163 -1.84 0.59 -9.32
C LEU A 163 -1.21 -0.61 -10.03
N TYR A 164 0.11 -0.60 -10.24
CA TYR A 164 0.83 -1.73 -10.84
C TYR A 164 0.69 -2.99 -9.97
N GLN A 165 0.87 -2.85 -8.66
CA GLN A 165 0.73 -3.98 -7.73
C GLN A 165 -0.68 -4.57 -7.71
N VAL A 166 -1.69 -3.71 -7.73
CA VAL A 166 -3.09 -4.12 -7.88
C VAL A 166 -3.28 -4.92 -9.17
N MET A 167 -2.79 -4.38 -10.28
CA MET A 167 -2.89 -4.99 -11.61
C MET A 167 -2.23 -6.37 -11.65
N GLU A 168 -1.02 -6.49 -11.09
CA GLU A 168 -0.24 -7.73 -10.97
C GLU A 168 -0.94 -8.76 -10.09
N SER A 169 -1.48 -8.35 -8.94
CA SER A 169 -2.17 -9.25 -8.00
C SER A 169 -3.42 -9.89 -8.59
N ARG A 170 -4.14 -9.17 -9.46
CA ARG A 170 -5.35 -9.66 -10.14
C ARG A 170 -5.06 -10.32 -11.49
N GLN A 171 -3.80 -10.38 -11.91
CA GLN A 171 -3.41 -10.82 -13.26
C GLN A 171 -4.24 -10.14 -14.36
N SER A 172 -4.61 -8.89 -14.12
CA SER A 172 -5.48 -8.11 -15.00
C SER A 172 -4.64 -7.17 -15.85
N VAL A 173 -5.09 -6.86 -17.06
CA VAL A 173 -4.46 -5.85 -17.90
C VAL A 173 -5.37 -4.63 -17.94
N SER A 174 -4.87 -3.49 -17.44
CA SER A 174 -5.66 -2.25 -17.42
C SER A 174 -5.15 -1.25 -18.45
N ASP A 175 -5.93 -1.01 -19.50
CA ASP A 175 -5.58 0.01 -20.51
C ASP A 175 -5.44 1.40 -19.90
N ARG A 176 -6.21 1.68 -18.84
CA ARG A 176 -6.12 2.93 -18.08
C ARG A 176 -4.78 3.08 -17.36
N PHE A 177 -4.24 2.00 -16.80
CA PHE A 177 -2.91 1.98 -16.21
C PHE A 177 -1.83 2.30 -17.25
N TYR A 178 -1.82 1.56 -18.36
CA TYR A 178 -0.82 1.78 -19.41
C TYR A 178 -0.93 3.16 -20.04
N SER A 179 -2.15 3.68 -20.24
CA SER A 179 -2.37 5.04 -20.75
C SER A 179 -1.81 6.10 -19.80
N ALA A 180 -2.06 5.96 -18.49
CA ALA A 180 -1.52 6.87 -17.48
C ALA A 180 0.01 6.78 -17.38
N LEU A 181 0.58 5.57 -17.40
CA LEU A 181 2.02 5.34 -17.38
C LEU A 181 2.70 5.93 -18.62
N TYR A 182 2.11 5.72 -19.79
CA TYR A 182 2.60 6.24 -21.07
C TYR A 182 2.55 7.77 -21.15
N ALA A 183 1.50 8.39 -20.59
CA ALA A 183 1.41 9.85 -20.50
C ALA A 183 2.49 10.42 -19.58
N LYS A 184 2.81 9.74 -18.47
CA LYS A 184 3.82 10.21 -17.50
C LYS A 184 5.27 10.17 -17.99
N LEU A 185 5.57 9.48 -19.09
CA LEU A 185 6.86 9.58 -19.76
C LEU A 185 7.16 11.01 -20.29
N LEU A 186 6.12 11.79 -20.57
CA LEU A 186 6.24 13.17 -21.06
C LEU A 186 6.10 14.22 -19.96
N ASP A 187 6.05 13.82 -18.68
CA ASP A 187 5.95 14.78 -17.57
C ASP A 187 7.25 15.61 -17.49
N PRO A 188 7.19 16.95 -17.56
CA PRO A 188 8.39 17.78 -17.54
C PRO A 188 9.20 17.62 -16.24
N ASN A 189 8.55 17.24 -15.14
CA ASN A 189 9.20 17.02 -13.85
C ASN A 189 9.96 15.69 -13.77
N LEU A 190 9.85 14.82 -14.79
CA LEU A 190 10.62 13.57 -14.87
C LEU A 190 12.13 13.85 -14.77
N LYS A 191 12.61 14.92 -15.42
CA LYS A 191 14.05 15.24 -15.51
C LYS A 191 14.68 15.65 -14.18
N THR A 192 13.90 16.29 -13.31
CA THR A 192 14.37 16.84 -12.03
C THR A 192 13.98 15.97 -10.83
N SER A 193 13.19 14.92 -11.05
CA SER A 193 12.68 14.08 -9.97
C SER A 193 13.73 13.13 -9.40
N GLY A 194 13.79 13.05 -8.07
CA GLY A 194 14.53 11.99 -7.35
C GLY A 194 13.88 10.60 -7.42
N LYS A 195 12.77 10.42 -8.15
CA LYS A 195 12.05 9.14 -8.29
C LYS A 195 12.20 8.50 -9.68
N GLN A 196 13.13 8.98 -10.50
CA GLN A 196 13.43 8.43 -11.84
C GLN A 196 13.68 6.91 -11.83
N ALA A 197 14.52 6.41 -10.93
CA ALA A 197 14.83 4.98 -10.84
C ALA A 197 13.60 4.13 -10.51
N VAL A 198 12.74 4.64 -9.62
CA VAL A 198 11.49 3.97 -9.25
C VAL A 198 10.53 3.93 -10.44
N PHE A 199 10.42 5.03 -11.17
CA PHE A 199 9.59 5.10 -12.37
C PHE A 199 10.07 4.15 -13.48
N LEU A 200 11.39 4.11 -13.74
CA LEU A 200 11.98 3.16 -14.69
C LEU A 200 11.72 1.70 -14.30
N ASN A 201 11.74 1.37 -13.01
CA ASN A 201 11.41 0.02 -12.54
C ASN A 201 9.95 -0.36 -12.82
N ILE A 202 9.01 0.57 -12.63
CA ILE A 202 7.59 0.34 -12.97
C ILE A 202 7.45 0.15 -14.49
N LEU A 203 8.10 1.00 -15.29
CA LEU A 203 8.11 0.89 -16.76
C LEU A 203 8.62 -0.48 -17.21
N TYR A 204 9.79 -0.90 -16.72
CA TYR A 204 10.39 -2.19 -17.07
C TYR A 204 9.43 -3.33 -16.79
N LYS A 205 8.91 -3.41 -15.56
CA LYS A 205 8.00 -4.49 -15.15
C LYS A 205 6.71 -4.48 -15.97
N SER A 206 6.15 -3.30 -16.20
CA SER A 206 4.89 -3.13 -16.95
C SER A 206 5.03 -3.53 -18.40
N VAL A 207 6.13 -3.13 -19.07
CA VAL A 207 6.39 -3.44 -20.48
C VAL A 207 6.76 -4.92 -20.65
N LYS A 208 7.54 -5.48 -19.72
CA LYS A 208 7.93 -6.90 -19.75
C LYS A 208 6.76 -7.87 -19.60
N SER A 209 5.77 -7.51 -18.79
CA SER A 209 4.57 -8.33 -18.54
C SER A 209 3.42 -8.06 -19.52
N ASP A 210 3.60 -7.13 -20.46
CA ASP A 210 2.55 -6.70 -21.37
C ASP A 210 2.35 -7.71 -22.52
N PRO A 211 1.15 -8.29 -22.70
CA PRO A 211 0.88 -9.20 -23.81
C PRO A 211 0.78 -8.49 -25.17
N SER A 212 0.57 -7.17 -25.21
CA SER A 212 0.36 -6.42 -26.45
C SER A 212 1.66 -5.89 -27.03
N LEU A 213 2.16 -6.56 -28.08
CA LEU A 213 3.37 -6.13 -28.81
C LEU A 213 3.24 -4.72 -29.39
N HIS A 214 2.03 -4.30 -29.80
CA HIS A 214 1.80 -2.94 -30.29
C HIS A 214 2.06 -1.88 -29.21
N ARG A 215 1.58 -2.16 -27.99
CA ARG A 215 1.78 -1.27 -26.84
C ARG A 215 3.24 -1.24 -26.41
N VAL A 216 3.91 -2.41 -26.34
CA VAL A 216 5.35 -2.51 -26.09
C VAL A 216 6.15 -1.66 -27.08
N LYS A 217 5.89 -1.78 -28.39
CA LYS A 217 6.56 -0.97 -29.42
C LYS A 217 6.32 0.53 -29.24
N ALA A 218 5.09 0.93 -28.89
CA ALA A 218 4.76 2.33 -28.61
C ALA A 218 5.54 2.87 -27.40
N PHE A 219 5.62 2.10 -26.32
CA PHE A 219 6.42 2.43 -25.14
C PHE A 219 7.90 2.59 -25.49
N VAL A 220 8.50 1.59 -26.17
CA VAL A 220 9.91 1.63 -26.57
C VAL A 220 10.19 2.87 -27.42
N LYS A 221 9.36 3.16 -28.42
CA LYS A 221 9.49 4.37 -29.25
C LYS A 221 9.48 5.64 -28.39
N ARG A 222 8.54 5.76 -27.44
CA ARG A 222 8.45 6.95 -26.58
C ARG A 222 9.63 7.06 -25.61
N ILE A 223 10.10 5.96 -25.05
CA ILE A 223 11.26 5.96 -24.16
C ILE A 223 12.49 6.51 -24.91
N VAL A 224 12.75 6.02 -26.13
CA VAL A 224 13.84 6.53 -26.97
C VAL A 224 13.68 8.03 -27.27
N GLN A 225 12.45 8.48 -27.57
CA GLN A 225 12.18 9.92 -27.77
C GLN A 225 12.49 10.75 -26.52
N VAL A 226 12.12 10.26 -25.34
CA VAL A 226 12.35 10.95 -24.06
C VAL A 226 13.84 10.98 -23.73
N CYS A 227 14.61 9.94 -24.04
CA CYS A 227 16.05 9.89 -23.80
C CYS A 227 16.79 11.10 -24.39
N SER A 228 16.36 11.63 -25.54
CA SER A 228 16.97 12.82 -26.17
C SER A 228 16.94 14.09 -25.31
N PHE A 229 16.10 14.15 -24.28
CA PHE A 229 15.92 15.33 -23.42
C PHE A 229 16.35 15.10 -21.95
N GLN A 230 16.81 13.89 -21.63
CA GLN A 230 17.12 13.45 -20.26
C GLN A 230 18.62 13.49 -19.96
N GLN A 231 18.96 13.37 -18.67
CA GLN A 231 20.36 13.29 -18.24
C GLN A 231 20.98 11.92 -18.59
N PRO A 232 22.31 11.85 -18.80
CA PRO A 232 22.99 10.60 -19.18
C PRO A 232 22.66 9.40 -18.28
N SER A 233 22.56 9.61 -16.96
CA SER A 233 22.20 8.57 -15.99
C SER A 233 20.84 7.92 -16.28
N PHE A 234 19.83 8.74 -16.58
CA PHE A 234 18.50 8.26 -16.97
C PHE A 234 18.56 7.53 -18.31
N VAL A 235 19.28 8.07 -19.30
CA VAL A 235 19.42 7.48 -20.63
C VAL A 235 20.04 6.09 -20.54
N CYS A 236 21.11 5.91 -19.77
CA CYS A 236 21.73 4.60 -19.54
C CYS A 236 20.73 3.60 -18.94
N GLY A 237 19.99 4.01 -17.91
CA GLY A 237 18.98 3.15 -17.28
C GLY A 237 17.83 2.78 -18.23
N ALA A 238 17.37 3.73 -19.04
CA ALA A 238 16.32 3.53 -20.03
C ALA A 238 16.76 2.60 -21.18
N LEU A 239 18.00 2.74 -21.66
CA LEU A 239 18.53 1.88 -22.71
C LEU A 239 18.80 0.45 -22.22
N PHE A 240 19.33 0.29 -21.00
CA PHE A 240 19.50 -1.02 -20.36
C PHE A 240 18.16 -1.77 -20.18
N MET A 241 17.08 -1.03 -19.93
CA MET A 241 15.75 -1.61 -19.83
C MET A 241 15.22 -2.11 -21.18
N ILE A 242 15.63 -1.48 -22.29
CA ILE A 242 15.17 -1.80 -23.65
C ILE A 242 15.96 -2.98 -24.26
N SER A 243 17.26 -3.10 -23.92
CA SER A 243 18.14 -4.17 -24.41
C SER A 243 17.73 -5.54 -23.91
#